data_AF-A0A357CJF0-F1
#
_entry.id   AF-A0A357CJF0-F1
#
_cell.length_a   1.000
_cell.length_b   1.000
_cell.length_c   1.000
_cell.angle_alpha   90.00
_cell.angle_beta   90.00
_cell.angle_gamma   90.00
#
_symmetry.space_group_name_H-M   'P 1'
#
loop_
_entity.id
_entity.type
_entity.pdbx_description
1 polymer ?
#
loop_
_entity_poly.entity_id
_entity_poly.type
_entity_poly.pdbx_seq_one_letter_code
_entity_poly.pdbx_strand_id
1 'polypeptide(L)'
;MANATDHSDIKTMSFEQALKELETIVDRLEKGDVELEASILIYERGEALKVHCDGLLRKAEARVEKISLNQNGQPTGTEPLDVED
;
A
#
# COMPACT_ATOMS: atom_id res chain seq x y z
N MET A 1 -4.51 28.66 -11.28
CA MET A 1 -4.15 27.34 -11.83
C MET A 1 -3.48 26.58 -10.71
N ALA A 2 -4.27 25.84 -9.93
CA ALA A 2 -3.78 25.10 -8.79
C ALA A 2 -3.09 23.84 -9.30
N ASN A 3 -1.81 23.70 -8.99
CA ASN A 3 -1.00 22.55 -9.31
C ASN A 3 -1.61 21.36 -8.55
N ALA A 4 -2.28 20.45 -9.25
CA ALA A 4 -2.75 19.21 -8.64
C ALA A 4 -1.51 18.51 -8.09
N THR A 5 -1.51 18.24 -6.79
CA THR A 5 -0.41 17.61 -6.05
C THR A 5 -0.14 16.23 -6.65
N ASP A 6 0.83 16.13 -7.56
CA ASP A 6 1.22 14.86 -8.18
C ASP A 6 1.98 14.02 -7.14
N HIS A 7 1.48 12.82 -6.89
CA HIS A 7 2.02 11.84 -5.95
C HIS A 7 2.36 10.53 -6.66
N SER A 8 2.65 10.61 -7.96
CA SER A 8 3.01 9.45 -8.78
C SER A 8 4.27 8.73 -8.30
N ASP A 9 5.16 9.43 -7.60
CA ASP A 9 6.38 8.89 -6.96
C ASP A 9 6.07 7.81 -5.92
N ILE A 10 4.98 7.96 -5.16
CA ILE A 10 4.59 7.03 -4.09
C ILE A 10 4.41 5.60 -4.63
N LYS A 11 3.92 5.46 -5.86
CA LYS A 11 3.61 4.16 -6.48
C LYS A 11 4.82 3.22 -6.57
N THR A 12 6.03 3.77 -6.57
CA THR A 12 7.28 3.00 -6.70
C THR A 12 8.02 2.80 -5.37
N MET A 13 7.52 3.38 -4.28
CA MET A 13 8.13 3.25 -2.96
C MET A 13 7.98 1.85 -2.36
N SER A 14 8.99 1.39 -1.62
CA SER A 14 8.84 0.25 -0.72
C SER A 14 7.93 0.59 0.46
N PHE A 15 7.49 -0.42 1.19
CA PHE A 15 6.65 -0.23 2.39
C PHE A 15 7.39 0.61 3.45
N GLU A 16 8.66 0.29 3.70
CA GLU A 16 9.49 0.94 4.70
C GLU A 16 9.78 2.40 4.33
N GLN A 17 9.96 2.70 3.04
CA GLN A 17 10.13 4.06 2.56
C GLN A 17 8.86 4.89 2.76
N ALA A 18 7.71 4.35 2.33
CA ALA A 18 6.44 5.04 2.45
C ALA A 18 6.03 5.23 3.93
N LEU A 19 6.27 4.23 4.78
CA LEU A 19 6.00 4.31 6.22
C LEU A 19 6.85 5.38 6.89
N LYS A 20 8.16 5.40 6.62
CA LYS A 20 9.08 6.39 7.19
C LYS A 20 8.68 7.82 6.82
N GLU A 21 8.25 8.02 5.57
CA GLU A 21 7.78 9.33 5.14
C GLU A 21 6.46 9.72 5.81
N LEU A 22 5.53 8.76 5.96
CA LEU A 22 4.28 8.97 6.68
C LEU A 22 4.52 9.36 8.15
N GLU A 23 5.45 8.67 8.84
CA GLU A 23 5.87 9.02 10.21
C GLU A 23 6.41 10.45 10.29
N THR A 24 7.21 10.86 9.30
CA THR A 24 7.75 12.22 9.22
C THR A 24 6.64 13.26 9.03
N ILE A 25 5.63 12.95 8.23
CA ILE A 25 4.47 13.84 8.04
C ILE A 25 3.66 13.98 9.33
N VAL A 26 3.40 12.87 10.02
CA VAL A 26 2.69 12.87 11.31
C VAL A 26 3.42 13.72 12.33
N ASP A 27 4.73 13.51 12.51
CA ASP A 27 5.55 14.29 13.44
C ASP A 27 5.50 15.80 13.16
N ARG A 28 5.51 16.21 11.89
CA ARG A 28 5.37 17.62 11.50
C ARG A 28 3.97 18.19 11.78
N LEU A 29 2.92 17.41 11.51
CA LEU A 29 1.55 17.82 11.80
C LEU A 29 1.31 17.97 13.32
N GLU A 30 1.85 17.06 14.12
CA GLU A 30 1.72 17.08 15.58
C GLU A 30 2.47 18.24 16.23
N LYS A 31 3.62 18.64 15.66
CA LYS A 31 4.39 19.81 16.14
C LYS A 31 3.67 21.14 15.90
N GLY A 32 2.78 21.20 14.91
CA GLY A 32 2.03 22.41 14.57
C GLY A 32 2.91 23.57 14.08
N ASP A 33 4.12 23.27 13.58
CA ASP A 33 5.11 24.23 13.09
C ASP A 33 4.98 24.50 11.58
N VAL A 34 3.89 24.03 10.97
CA VAL A 34 3.64 24.11 9.53
C VAL A 34 2.52 25.09 9.26
N GLU A 35 2.75 26.02 8.32
CA GLU A 35 1.71 26.95 7.82
C GLU A 35 0.48 26.18 7.31
N LEU A 36 -0.71 26.80 7.38
CA LEU A 36 -1.98 26.13 7.05
C LEU A 36 -1.99 25.50 5.66
N GLU A 37 -1.54 26.25 4.64
CA GLU A 37 -1.50 25.75 3.26
C GLU A 37 -0.55 24.56 3.12
N ALA A 38 0.63 24.63 3.76
CA ALA A 38 1.58 23.54 3.77
C ALA A 38 1.07 22.32 4.54
N SER A 39 0.26 22.53 5.58
CA SER A 39 -0.39 21.47 6.36
C SER A 39 -1.39 20.67 5.52
N ILE A 40 -2.13 21.34 4.63
CA ILE A 40 -3.04 20.68 3.68
C ILE A 40 -2.25 19.81 2.72
N LEU A 41 -1.17 20.32 2.13
CA LEU A 41 -0.35 19.57 1.17
C LEU A 41 0.31 18.33 1.79
N ILE A 42 0.87 18.44 3.00
CA ILE A 42 1.47 17.27 3.67
C ILE A 42 0.40 16.27 4.13
N TYR A 43 -0.80 16.73 4.47
CA TYR A 43 -1.93 15.83 4.78
C TYR A 43 -2.37 15.03 3.55
N GLU A 44 -2.56 15.67 2.40
CA GLU A 44 -2.89 15.00 1.13
C GLU A 44 -1.86 13.93 0.77
N ARG A 45 -0.58 14.27 0.92
CA ARG A 45 0.51 13.31 0.71
C ARG A 45 0.46 12.16 1.72
N GLY A 46 0.16 12.45 2.99
CA GLY A 46 -0.02 11.44 4.04
C GLY A 46 -1.12 10.43 3.71
N GLU A 47 -2.28 10.91 3.23
CA GLU A 47 -3.36 10.02 2.78
C GLU A 47 -2.95 9.16 1.58
N ALA A 48 -2.20 9.72 0.63
CA ALA A 48 -1.69 8.95 -0.51
C ALA A 48 -0.68 7.86 -0.07
N LEU A 49 0.21 8.17 0.88
CA LEU A 49 1.15 7.20 1.46
C LEU A 49 0.42 6.08 2.21
N LYS A 50 -0.60 6.42 3.01
CA LYS A 50 -1.44 5.47 3.73
C LYS A 50 -2.11 4.47 2.76
N VAL A 51 -2.74 4.97 1.69
CA VAL A 51 -3.38 4.12 0.67
C VAL A 51 -2.37 3.17 0.03
N HIS A 52 -1.15 3.63 -0.23
CA HIS A 52 -0.08 2.80 -0.78
C HIS A 52 0.38 1.71 0.21
N CYS A 53 0.62 2.07 1.48
CA CYS A 53 0.97 1.13 2.53
C CYS A 53 -0.09 0.03 2.70
N ASP A 54 -1.36 0.40 2.77
CA ASP A 54 -2.48 -0.56 2.84
C ASP A 54 -2.49 -1.51 1.63
N GLY A 55 -2.21 -0.98 0.44
CA GLY A 55 -2.10 -1.76 -0.78
C GLY A 55 -0.95 -2.77 -0.75
N LEU A 56 0.20 -2.41 -0.18
CA LEU A 56 1.34 -3.31 -0.01
C LEU A 56 1.06 -4.40 1.03
N LEU A 57 0.43 -4.05 2.15
CA LEU A 57 0.06 -5.02 3.19
C LEU A 57 -0.93 -6.06 2.66
N ARG A 58 -1.99 -5.62 1.97
CA ARG A 58 -2.96 -6.55 1.33
C ARG A 58 -2.30 -7.50 0.34
N LYS A 59 -1.33 -7.03 -0.45
CA LYS A 59 -0.56 -7.87 -1.37
C LYS A 59 0.31 -8.88 -0.62
N ALA A 60 0.91 -8.49 0.50
CA ALA A 60 1.70 -9.38 1.34
C ALA A 60 0.83 -10.47 1.98
N GLU A 61 -0.31 -10.09 2.55
CA GLU A 61 -1.30 -11.02 3.13
C GLU A 61 -1.78 -12.04 2.11
N ALA A 62 -2.21 -11.60 0.92
CA ALA A 62 -2.65 -12.50 -0.15
C ALA A 62 -1.56 -13.48 -0.61
N ARG A 63 -0.28 -13.11 -0.50
CA ARG A 63 0.84 -14.03 -0.79
C ARG A 63 1.02 -15.06 0.31
N VAL A 64 0.91 -14.65 1.57
CA VAL A 64 0.99 -15.55 2.73
C VAL A 64 -0.15 -16.57 2.72
N GLU A 65 -1.38 -16.14 2.45
CA GLU A 65 -2.55 -17.03 2.35
C GLU A 65 -2.36 -18.12 1.28
N LYS A 66 -1.89 -17.75 0.08
CA LYS A 66 -1.58 -18.73 -0.99
C LYS A 66 -0.54 -19.76 -0.55
N ILE A 67 0.49 -19.33 0.16
CA ILE A 67 1.54 -20.23 0.68
C ILE A 67 0.98 -21.15 1.78
N SER A 68 0.12 -20.64 2.65
CA SER A 68 -0.51 -21.40 3.74
C SER A 68 -1.50 -22.46 3.23
N LEU A 69 -2.33 -22.11 2.23
CA LEU A 69 -3.23 -23.07 1.58
C LEU A 69 -2.47 -24.24 0.94
N ASN A 70 -1.31 -23.96 0.35
CA ASN A 70 -0.43 -25.01 -0.18
C ASN A 70 0.22 -25.88 0.93
N GLN A 71 0.50 -25.32 2.12
CA GLN A 71 1.12 -26.05 3.24
C GLN A 71 0.13 -26.86 4.10
N ASN A 72 -1.15 -26.48 4.11
CA ASN A 72 -2.22 -27.19 4.82
C ASN A 72 -2.92 -28.27 3.96
N GLY A 73 -2.37 -28.56 2.78
CA GLY A 73 -2.58 -29.84 2.09
C GLY A 73 -3.76 -29.93 1.13
N GLN A 74 -4.23 -28.83 0.53
CA GLN A 74 -5.21 -28.91 -0.57
C GLN A 74 -4.64 -28.35 -1.88
N PRO A 75 -4.75 -29.11 -3.00
CA PRO A 75 -4.15 -28.73 -4.27
C PRO A 75 -4.87 -27.55 -4.94
N THR A 76 -4.10 -26.66 -5.56
CA THR A 76 -4.56 -25.59 -6.47
C THR A 76 -4.76 -26.08 -7.91
N GLY A 77 -5.16 -27.34 -8.07
CA GLY A 77 -5.51 -27.89 -9.38
C GLY A 77 -5.84 -29.37 -9.33
N THR A 78 -7.09 -29.71 -9.67
CA THR A 78 -7.43 -31.01 -10.23
C THR A 78 -8.37 -30.78 -11.40
N GLU A 79 -7.95 -31.18 -12.59
CA GLU A 79 -8.77 -31.18 -13.80
C GLU A 79 -9.00 -32.65 -14.20
N PRO A 80 -10.25 -33.13 -14.32
CA PRO A 80 -10.53 -34.42 -14.94
C PRO A 80 -10.14 -34.35 -16.41
N LEU A 81 -9.35 -35.32 -16.91
CA LEU A 81 -9.11 -35.45 -18.34
C LEU A 81 -10.34 -36.08 -18.99
N ASP A 82 -10.89 -35.39 -20.00
CA ASP A 82 -12.08 -35.79 -20.75
C ASP A 82 -11.92 -37.21 -21.31
N VAL A 83 -12.92 -38.05 -21.03
CA VAL A 83 -13.07 -39.36 -21.67
C VAL A 83 -13.88 -39.13 -22.95
N GLU A 84 -13.21 -39.13 -24.10
CA GLU A 84 -13.86 -39.15 -25.40
C GLU A 84 -14.51 -40.53 -25.62
N ASP A 85 -15.80 -40.55 -26.02
CA ASP A 85 -16.50 -41.70 -26.60
C ASP A 85 -16.67 -41.50 -28.12
#